data_AF-A0AB35WWK9-F1
#
_entry.id   AF-A0AB35WWK9-F1
#
_cell.length_a   1.000
_cell.length_b   1.000
_cell.length_c   1.000
_cell.angle_alpha   90.00
_cell.angle_beta   90.00
_cell.angle_gamma   90.00
#
_symmetry.space_group_name_H-M   'P 1'
#
loop_
_entity.id
_entity.type
_entity.pdbx_description
1 polymer ?
#
loop_
_entity_poly.entity_id
_entity_poly.type
_entity_poly.pdbx_seq_one_letter_code
_entity_poly.pdbx_strand_id
1 'polypeptide(L)'
;MSTQLEIVLSASKKLESILTSLGARGRGLHEKCSSLEHLLPADIVWSVRFVASTRNKLLHEDGFELQDLGSFQLQASSAVAYLEQVTAPEPTPDTPKVGGLTISVPNRIIEDIPLEELEWFTAQDLLFDYPPKSRADDPDEKP
;
A
#
# COMPACT_ATOMS: atom_id res chain seq x y z
N MET A 1 18.47 25.24 -2.22
CA MET A 1 18.13 24.45 -3.41
C MET A 1 18.82 23.11 -3.26
N SER A 2 18.13 22.10 -2.72
CA SER A 2 18.70 20.76 -2.62
C SER A 2 18.93 20.22 -4.02
N THR A 3 20.13 19.73 -4.28
CA THR A 3 20.45 19.21 -5.60
C THR A 3 19.69 17.89 -5.82
N GLN A 4 19.32 17.60 -7.06
CA GLN A 4 18.66 16.33 -7.44
C GLN A 4 19.43 15.10 -6.91
N LEU A 5 20.75 15.18 -6.90
CA LEU A 5 21.64 14.16 -6.36
C LEU A 5 21.43 13.94 -4.86
N GLU A 6 21.29 14.99 -4.07
CA GLU A 6 21.01 14.86 -2.63
C GLU A 6 19.66 14.19 -2.36
N ILE A 7 18.63 14.53 -3.15
CA ILE A 7 17.29 13.94 -3.03
C ILE A 7 17.34 12.43 -3.33
N VAL A 8 17.99 12.05 -4.43
CA VAL A 8 18.10 10.64 -4.82
C VAL A 8 18.92 9.84 -3.82
N LEU A 9 20.05 10.39 -3.34
CA LEU A 9 20.90 9.73 -2.35
C LEU A 9 20.22 9.59 -1.00
N SER A 10 19.51 10.62 -0.52
CA SER A 10 18.80 10.57 0.76
C SER A 10 17.66 9.55 0.73
N ALA A 11 16.86 9.54 -0.33
CA ALA A 11 15.80 8.55 -0.52
C ALA A 11 16.35 7.11 -0.60
N SER A 12 17.43 6.93 -1.37
CA SER A 12 18.08 5.61 -1.50
C SER A 12 18.62 5.09 -0.16
N LYS A 13 19.30 5.95 0.61
CA LYS A 13 19.79 5.60 1.96
C LYS A 13 18.66 5.23 2.91
N LYS A 14 17.53 5.94 2.84
CA LYS A 14 16.36 5.65 3.68
C LYS A 14 15.80 4.26 3.36
N LEU A 15 15.59 3.94 2.08
CA LEU A 15 15.14 2.62 1.65
C LEU A 15 16.13 1.51 2.05
N GLU A 16 17.43 1.74 1.86
CA GLU A 16 18.46 0.78 2.26
C GLU A 16 18.46 0.51 3.76
N SER A 17 18.19 1.52 4.59
CA SER A 17 18.09 1.40 6.04
C SER A 17 16.89 0.54 6.44
N ILE A 18 15.71 0.80 5.87
CA ILE A 18 14.48 0.07 6.20
C ILE A 18 14.58 -1.39 5.75
N LEU A 19 15.09 -1.64 4.54
CA LEU A 19 15.30 -3.02 4.07
C LEU A 19 16.31 -3.76 4.97
N THR A 20 17.36 -3.08 5.44
CA THR A 20 18.30 -3.68 6.39
C THR A 20 17.65 -3.98 7.74
N SER A 21 16.75 -3.13 8.26
CA SER A 21 16.01 -3.45 9.49
C SER A 21 15.06 -4.64 9.31
N LEU A 22 14.55 -4.86 8.10
CA LEU A 22 13.75 -6.04 7.75
C LEU A 22 14.59 -7.32 7.55
N GLY A 23 15.93 -7.24 7.69
CA GLY A 23 16.83 -8.39 7.54
C GLY A 23 17.30 -8.65 6.11
N ALA A 24 17.17 -7.68 5.20
CA ALA A 24 17.70 -7.80 3.83
C ALA A 24 19.21 -8.04 3.81
N ARG A 25 19.67 -8.81 2.81
CA ARG A 25 21.08 -9.12 2.57
C ARG A 25 21.55 -8.51 1.26
N GLY A 26 22.75 -7.94 1.24
CA GLY A 26 23.34 -7.34 0.05
C GLY A 26 24.10 -6.04 0.36
N ARG A 27 24.98 -5.65 -0.55
CA ARG A 27 25.78 -4.41 -0.48
C ARG A 27 25.03 -3.20 -1.02
N GLY A 28 24.14 -3.39 -2.00
CA GLY A 28 23.37 -2.30 -2.61
C GLY A 28 21.86 -2.48 -2.50
N LEU A 29 21.13 -1.40 -2.70
CA LEU A 29 19.65 -1.36 -2.70
C LEU A 29 19.01 -2.46 -3.56
N HIS A 30 19.53 -2.70 -4.76
CA HIS A 30 19.03 -3.74 -5.66
C HIS A 30 19.19 -5.15 -5.06
N GLU A 31 20.35 -5.48 -4.52
CA GLU A 31 20.62 -6.78 -3.89
C GLU A 31 19.75 -6.99 -2.66
N LYS A 32 19.61 -5.96 -1.81
CA LYS A 32 18.75 -5.98 -0.63
C LYS A 32 17.29 -6.21 -1.02
N CYS A 33 16.80 -5.53 -2.05
CA CYS A 33 15.44 -5.73 -2.57
C CYS A 33 15.23 -7.17 -3.05
N SER A 34 16.14 -7.72 -3.87
CA SER A 34 16.04 -9.10 -4.34
C SER A 34 16.05 -10.12 -3.20
N SER A 35 16.74 -9.85 -2.09
CA SER A 35 16.74 -10.76 -0.94
C SER A 35 15.36 -10.86 -0.25
N LEU A 36 14.53 -9.80 -0.34
CA LEU A 36 13.20 -9.73 0.26
C LEU A 36 12.07 -9.77 -0.78
N GLU A 37 12.38 -10.02 -2.05
CA GLU A 37 11.39 -10.02 -3.16
C GLU A 37 10.24 -11.00 -2.92
N HIS A 38 10.50 -12.10 -2.21
CA HIS A 38 9.49 -13.09 -1.85
C HIS A 38 8.52 -12.65 -0.74
N LEU A 39 8.84 -11.58 0.00
CA LEU A 39 8.01 -11.03 1.09
C LEU A 39 7.31 -9.72 0.71
N LEU A 40 7.72 -9.11 -0.40
CA LEU A 40 7.24 -7.80 -0.82
C LEU A 40 6.29 -7.93 -2.02
N PRO A 41 5.27 -7.05 -2.14
CA PRO A 41 4.44 -6.98 -3.34
C PRO A 41 5.29 -6.62 -4.58
N ALA A 42 4.90 -7.14 -5.73
CA ALA A 42 5.61 -6.91 -7.00
C ALA A 42 5.74 -5.42 -7.34
N ASP A 43 4.73 -4.61 -7.03
CA ASP A 43 4.73 -3.17 -7.29
C ASP A 43 5.81 -2.45 -6.46
N ILE A 44 5.95 -2.81 -5.19
CA ILE A 44 6.96 -2.22 -4.29
C ILE A 44 8.36 -2.65 -4.72
N VAL A 45 8.54 -3.91 -5.11
CA VAL A 45 9.80 -4.41 -5.67
C VAL A 45 10.18 -3.62 -6.91
N TRP A 46 9.21 -3.35 -7.79
CA TRP A 46 9.43 -2.53 -8.98
C TRP A 46 9.85 -1.10 -8.63
N SER A 47 9.15 -0.43 -7.70
CA SER A 47 9.49 0.93 -7.26
C SER A 47 10.90 1.01 -6.66
N VAL A 48 11.28 0.05 -5.83
CA VAL A 48 12.63 0.00 -5.24
C VAL A 48 13.70 -0.26 -6.31
N ARG A 49 13.44 -1.15 -7.27
CA ARG A 49 14.34 -1.40 -8.41
C ARG A 49 14.50 -0.16 -9.27
N PHE A 50 13.41 0.55 -9.55
CA PHE A 50 13.43 1.82 -10.28
C PHE A 50 14.33 2.85 -9.59
N VAL A 51 14.19 3.03 -8.27
CA VAL A 51 15.05 3.93 -7.48
C VAL A 51 16.53 3.50 -7.56
N ALA A 52 16.81 2.20 -7.43
CA ALA A 52 18.18 1.67 -7.51
C ALA A 52 18.83 1.92 -8.88
N SER A 53 18.11 1.63 -9.97
CA SER A 53 18.58 1.89 -11.34
C SER A 53 18.81 3.37 -11.58
N THR A 54 17.90 4.21 -11.10
CA THR A 54 17.98 5.67 -11.26
C THR A 54 19.18 6.26 -10.51
N ARG A 55 19.40 5.82 -9.26
CA ARG A 55 20.58 6.19 -8.47
C ARG A 55 21.88 5.75 -9.14
N ASN A 56 21.92 4.56 -9.73
CA ASN A 56 23.11 4.08 -10.44
C ASN A 56 23.40 4.91 -11.69
N LYS A 57 22.39 5.22 -12.50
CA LYS A 57 22.56 6.10 -13.67
C LYS A 57 23.09 7.48 -13.26
N LEU A 58 22.48 8.09 -12.24
CA LEU A 58 22.87 9.41 -11.77
C LEU A 58 24.32 9.49 -11.24
N LEU A 59 24.86 8.38 -10.72
CA LEU A 59 26.24 8.33 -10.20
C LEU A 59 27.28 7.90 -11.24
N HIS A 60 26.88 7.22 -12.31
CA HIS A 60 27.79 6.60 -13.27
C HIS A 60 27.73 7.20 -14.67
N GLU A 61 26.63 7.82 -15.06
CA GLU A 61 26.50 8.52 -16.34
C GLU A 61 26.80 10.02 -16.14
N ASP A 62 27.95 10.46 -16.66
CA ASP A 62 28.34 11.87 -16.62
C ASP A 62 27.32 12.73 -17.40
N GLY A 63 26.67 13.67 -16.71
CA GLY A 63 25.66 14.56 -17.30
C GLY A 63 24.25 13.99 -17.35
N PHE A 64 23.97 12.87 -16.68
CA PHE A 64 22.59 12.37 -16.56
C PHE A 64 21.75 13.29 -15.66
N GLU A 65 20.74 13.90 -16.25
CA GLU A 65 19.71 14.64 -15.53
C GLU A 65 18.39 13.86 -15.52
N LEU A 66 17.83 13.74 -14.32
CA LEU A 66 16.53 13.15 -14.08
C LEU A 66 15.46 14.09 -14.67
N GLN A 67 14.83 13.65 -15.76
CA GLN A 67 13.82 14.45 -16.45
C GLN A 67 12.58 14.69 -15.57
N ASP A 68 12.22 13.72 -14.72
CA ASP A 68 11.05 13.80 -13.85
C ASP A 68 11.38 13.42 -12.41
N LEU A 69 11.78 14.44 -11.65
CA LEU A 69 12.04 14.33 -10.23
C LEU A 69 10.77 14.01 -9.42
N GLY A 70 9.59 14.42 -9.90
CA GLY A 70 8.32 14.20 -9.24
C GLY A 70 7.95 12.72 -9.22
N SER A 71 8.02 12.05 -10.36
CA SER A 71 7.78 10.59 -10.43
C SER A 71 8.77 9.80 -9.57
N PHE A 72 10.04 10.22 -9.51
CA PHE A 72 11.01 9.58 -8.63
C PHE A 72 10.64 9.74 -7.16
N GLN A 73 10.28 10.94 -6.74
CA GLN A 73 9.87 11.20 -5.37
C GLN A 73 8.62 10.41 -5.00
N LEU A 74 7.63 10.35 -5.88
CA LEU A 74 6.41 9.58 -5.67
C LEU A 74 6.69 8.10 -5.48
N GLN A 75 7.54 7.51 -6.34
CA GLN A 75 7.88 6.09 -6.25
C GLN A 75 8.71 5.79 -4.99
N ALA A 76 9.65 6.66 -4.65
CA ALA A 76 10.46 6.52 -3.45
C ALA A 76 9.61 6.66 -2.18
N SER A 77 8.73 7.66 -2.11
CA SER A 77 7.87 7.89 -0.95
C SER A 77 6.85 6.77 -0.76
N SER A 78 6.25 6.27 -1.85
CA SER A 78 5.31 5.13 -1.81
C SER A 78 5.99 3.86 -1.30
N ALA A 79 7.19 3.55 -1.79
CA ALA A 79 7.96 2.41 -1.33
C ALA A 79 8.37 2.56 0.16
N VAL A 80 8.80 3.75 0.56
CA VAL A 80 9.15 4.04 1.97
C VAL A 80 7.93 3.87 2.87
N ALA A 81 6.79 4.47 2.52
CA ALA A 81 5.58 4.41 3.33
C ALA A 81 5.09 2.97 3.53
N TYR A 82 5.10 2.17 2.47
CA TYR A 82 4.75 0.75 2.55
C TYR A 82 5.72 -0.01 3.47
N LEU A 83 7.03 0.17 3.30
CA LEU A 83 8.03 -0.56 4.09
C LEU A 83 8.01 -0.12 5.56
N GLU A 84 7.76 1.17 5.85
CA GLU A 84 7.59 1.67 7.21
C GLU A 84 6.36 1.04 7.87
N GLN A 85 5.24 0.90 7.14
CA GLN A 85 4.04 0.22 7.64
C GLN A 85 4.30 -1.26 7.97
N VAL A 86 5.07 -1.96 7.14
CA VAL A 86 5.44 -3.37 7.37
C VAL A 86 6.46 -3.53 8.50
N THR A 87 7.31 -2.52 8.72
CA THR A 87 8.33 -2.54 9.78
C THR A 87 7.79 -2.10 11.14
N ALA A 88 6.73 -1.28 11.15
CA ALA A 88 6.08 -0.87 12.38
C ALA A 88 5.55 -2.12 13.11
N PRO A 89 5.87 -2.30 14.40
CA PRO A 89 5.15 -3.29 15.19
C PRO A 89 3.68 -2.89 15.17
N GLU A 90 2.80 -3.82 14.79
CA GLU A 90 1.34 -3.67 14.92
C GLU A 90 1.04 -2.92 16.22
N PRO A 91 0.23 -1.83 16.22
CA PRO A 91 -0.32 -1.33 17.46
C PRO A 91 -1.09 -2.51 18.04
N THR A 92 -0.59 -3.07 19.16
CA THR A 92 -1.28 -4.14 19.87
C THR A 92 -2.73 -3.70 20.00
N PRO A 93 -3.70 -4.42 19.39
CA PRO A 93 -5.08 -4.13 19.70
C PRO A 93 -5.23 -4.47 21.18
N ASP A 94 -5.29 -3.43 22.02
CA ASP A 94 -5.80 -3.56 23.37
C ASP A 94 -7.12 -4.31 23.24
N THR A 95 -7.11 -5.55 23.72
CA THR A 95 -8.25 -6.46 23.61
C THR A 95 -9.14 -6.21 24.81
N PRO A 96 -10.30 -5.55 24.68
CA PRO A 96 -11.39 -5.86 25.58
C PRO A 96 -11.95 -7.22 25.14
N LYS A 97 -11.58 -8.28 25.89
CA LYS A 97 -12.30 -9.56 25.82
C LYS A 97 -13.77 -9.31 26.16
N VAL A 98 -14.65 -9.35 25.17
CA VAL A 98 -16.07 -9.58 25.41
C VAL A 98 -16.56 -10.59 24.38
N GLY A 99 -17.05 -11.73 24.88
CA GLY A 99 -17.57 -12.80 24.05
C GLY A 99 -18.78 -12.33 23.24
N GLY A 100 -18.68 -12.50 21.92
CA GLY A 100 -19.73 -12.14 20.97
C GLY A 100 -19.09 -11.95 19.60
N LEU A 101 -19.53 -12.74 18.62
CA LEU A 101 -19.04 -12.83 17.25
C LEU A 101 -18.63 -11.47 16.65
N THR A 102 -17.33 -11.18 16.55
CA THR A 102 -16.80 -9.97 15.91
C THR A 102 -16.50 -10.22 14.45
N ILE A 103 -17.30 -9.64 13.56
CA ILE A 103 -16.95 -9.48 12.15
C ILE A 103 -15.96 -8.32 12.08
N SER A 104 -14.66 -8.61 11.91
CA SER A 104 -13.66 -7.56 11.66
C SER A 104 -13.84 -7.02 10.25
N VAL A 105 -14.47 -5.86 10.13
CA VAL A 105 -14.41 -5.06 8.90
C VAL A 105 -13.02 -4.40 8.89
N PRO A 106 -12.14 -4.67 7.90
CA PRO A 106 -10.87 -3.96 7.81
C PRO A 106 -11.16 -2.48 7.57
N ASN A 107 -10.53 -1.63 8.39
CA ASN A 107 -10.67 -0.19 8.40
C ASN A 107 -10.21 0.40 7.05
N ARG A 108 -11.13 0.49 6.08
CA ARG A 108 -10.95 1.37 4.93
C ARG A 108 -11.17 2.79 5.45
N ILE A 109 -10.20 3.65 5.18
CA ILE A 109 -10.29 5.10 5.33
C ILE A 109 -11.64 5.54 4.78
N ILE A 110 -12.57 5.90 5.68
CA ILE A 110 -13.79 6.62 5.30
C ILE A 110 -13.31 8.06 5.16
N GLU A 111 -13.01 8.49 3.93
CA GLU A 111 -13.00 9.92 3.66
C GLU A 111 -14.39 10.44 4.07
N ASP A 112 -14.44 11.50 4.89
CA ASP A 112 -15.69 12.17 5.28
C ASP A 112 -16.31 12.74 3.99
N ILE A 113 -17.11 11.93 3.31
CA ILE A 113 -17.93 12.37 2.19
C ILE A 113 -19.03 13.24 2.82
N PRO A 114 -19.14 14.53 2.47
CA PRO A 114 -20.21 15.38 2.98
C PRO A 114 -21.57 14.77 2.66
N LEU A 115 -22.49 14.81 3.63
CA LEU A 115 -23.80 14.14 3.61
C LEU A 115 -24.66 14.47 2.37
N GLU A 116 -24.34 15.56 1.67
CA GLU A 116 -24.99 16.02 0.44
C GLU A 116 -24.68 15.16 -0.81
N GLU A 117 -23.60 14.37 -0.80
CA GLU A 117 -23.28 13.43 -1.91
C GLU A 117 -23.89 12.03 -1.73
N LEU A 118 -24.52 11.73 -0.58
CA LEU A 118 -25.15 10.43 -0.28
C LEU A 118 -26.51 10.23 -0.98
N GLU A 119 -27.12 11.30 -1.49
CA GLU A 119 -28.37 11.22 -2.26
C GLU A 119 -28.15 10.57 -3.63
N TRP A 120 -26.95 10.68 -4.21
CA TRP A 120 -26.62 10.02 -5.48
C TRP A 120 -26.42 8.50 -5.32
N PHE A 121 -25.83 8.05 -4.21
CA PHE A 121 -25.58 6.63 -3.93
C PHE A 121 -26.87 5.85 -3.65
N THR A 122 -27.87 6.49 -3.04
CA THR A 122 -29.17 5.87 -2.74
C THR A 122 -30.13 5.86 -3.93
N ALA A 123 -29.84 6.65 -4.97
CA ALA A 123 -30.64 6.76 -6.18
C ALA A 123 -30.24 5.78 -7.31
N GLN A 124 -29.25 4.92 -7.10
CA GLN A 124 -28.91 3.88 -8.06
C GLN A 124 -29.95 2.74 -7.98
N ASP A 125 -30.64 2.48 -9.10
CA ASP A 125 -31.40 1.25 -9.26
C ASP A 125 -30.45 0.05 -9.07
N LEU A 126 -30.80 -0.84 -8.14
CA LEU A 126 -30.03 -2.04 -7.87
C LEU A 126 -29.92 -2.87 -9.17
N LEU A 127 -28.73 -2.95 -9.76
CA LEU A 127 -28.45 -3.77 -10.95
C LEU A 127 -28.39 -5.28 -10.64
N PHE A 128 -28.60 -5.67 -9.38
CA PHE A 128 -28.63 -7.06 -8.97
C PHE A 128 -30.08 -7.49 -8.76
N ASP A 129 -30.55 -8.41 -9.60
CA ASP A 129 -31.77 -9.15 -9.33
C ASP A 129 -31.62 -9.87 -7.99
N TYR A 130 -32.47 -9.52 -7.02
CA TYR A 130 -32.59 -10.30 -5.80
C TYR A 130 -32.99 -11.72 -6.22
N PRO A 131 -32.24 -12.77 -5.79
CA PRO A 131 -32.69 -14.12 -6.05
C PRO A 131 -34.11 -14.25 -5.47
N PRO A 132 -35.07 -14.80 -6.24
CA PRO A 132 -36.44 -14.92 -5.79
C PRO A 132 -36.43 -15.66 -4.45
N LYS A 133 -37.09 -15.07 -3.44
CA LYS A 133 -37.27 -15.71 -2.13
C LYS A 133 -37.77 -17.13 -2.38
N SER A 134 -36.99 -18.13 -1.97
CA SER A 134 -37.40 -19.52 -2.00
C SER A 134 -38.73 -19.63 -1.26
N ARG A 135 -39.75 -20.06 -1.99
CA ARG A 135 -41.15 -20.23 -1.57
C ARG A 135 -41.24 -21.41 -0.59
N ALA A 136 -40.70 -21.25 0.61
CA ALA A 136 -40.59 -22.32 1.61
C ALA A 136 -41.03 -21.93 3.03
N ASP A 137 -41.61 -20.75 3.23
CA ASP A 137 -42.19 -20.35 4.51
C ASP A 137 -43.58 -19.72 4.30
N ASP A 138 -44.53 -20.53 3.86
CA ASP A 138 -45.96 -20.22 3.99
C ASP A 138 -46.54 -21.26 4.98
N PRO A 139 -46.76 -20.89 6.25
CA PRO A 139 -47.13 -21.85 7.30
C PRO A 139 -48.64 -22.16 7.37
N ASP A 140 -49.46 -21.61 6.48
CA ASP A 140 -50.92 -21.73 6.55
C ASP A 140 -51.52 -22.42 5.32
N GLU A 141 -51.30 -23.72 5.19
CA GLU A 141 -52.22 -24.57 4.44
C GLU A 141 -52.29 -25.96 5.06
N LYS A 142 -53.22 -26.10 6.02
CA LYS A 142 -53.60 -27.39 6.62
C LYS A 142 -54.93 -27.83 5.98
N PRO A 143 -55.06 -29.08 5.50
CA PRO A 143 -56.34 -29.61 5.07
C PRO A 143 -57.30 -29.84 6.23
#